data_AF-A0A7S4A2L6-F1
#
_entry.id   AF-A0A7S4A2L6-F1
#
_cell.length_a   1.000
_cell.length_b   1.000
_cell.length_c   1.000
_cell.angle_alpha   90.00
_cell.angle_beta   90.00
_cell.angle_gamma   90.00
#
_symmetry.space_group_name_H-M   'P 1'
#
loop_
_entity.id
_entity.type
_entity.pdbx_description
1 polymer ?
#
loop_
_entity_poly.entity_id
_entity_poly.type
_entity_poly.pdbx_seq_one_letter_code
_entity_poly.pdbx_strand_id
1 'polypeptide(L)'
;MVGTGVGARLGVLIKGGRPLEVARGVTCVVFDKTGTLTRGRPQVVRTELVAEDAAALLGCAADDVADAVRDAVAAAEANSAHPLARALVDQVDAKRFACEAFASLDGRGVSASLRAADGREVVLHVGTRELLRDCGARALAPAVEERARKWEAGGATVVFVHAGASRRVGAEAGNGA
;
A
#
# COMPACT_ATOMS: atom_id res chain seq x y z
N MET A 1 -37.87 -7.33 -29.42
CA MET A 1 -36.82 -7.42 -28.39
C MET A 1 -37.05 -6.32 -27.35
N VAL A 2 -37.97 -6.53 -26.40
CA VAL A 2 -38.38 -5.50 -25.41
C VAL A 2 -37.56 -5.60 -24.12
N GLY A 3 -37.17 -6.82 -23.72
CA GLY A 3 -36.46 -7.08 -22.46
C GLY A 3 -35.10 -6.40 -22.34
N THR A 4 -34.34 -6.27 -23.42
CA THR A 4 -33.05 -5.56 -23.42
C THR A 4 -33.22 -4.05 -23.23
N GLY A 5 -34.29 -3.46 -23.80
CA GLY A 5 -34.62 -2.04 -23.63
C GLY A 5 -35.09 -1.71 -22.21
N VAL A 6 -35.83 -2.62 -21.58
CA VAL A 6 -36.21 -2.49 -20.15
C VAL A 6 -34.96 -2.58 -19.26
N GLY A 7 -34.07 -3.55 -19.52
CA GLY A 7 -32.80 -3.68 -18.78
C GLY A 7 -31.96 -2.41 -18.84
N ALA A 8 -31.83 -1.78 -20.01
CA ALA A 8 -31.07 -0.55 -20.18
C ALA A 8 -31.64 0.62 -19.34
N ARG A 9 -32.97 0.74 -19.23
CA ARG A 9 -33.62 1.73 -18.34
C ARG A 9 -33.35 1.47 -16.85
N LEU A 10 -33.01 0.24 -16.50
CA LEU A 10 -32.64 -0.18 -15.15
C LEU A 10 -31.12 -0.21 -14.93
N GLY A 11 -30.33 0.32 -15.87
CA GLY A 11 -28.86 0.35 -15.76
C GLY A 11 -28.16 -0.98 -16.09
N VAL A 12 -28.87 -1.95 -16.65
CA VAL A 12 -28.33 -3.26 -17.04
C VAL A 12 -28.19 -3.35 -18.56
N LEU A 13 -26.95 -3.31 -19.04
CA LEU A 13 -26.66 -3.43 -20.47
C LEU A 13 -26.56 -4.91 -20.89
N ILE A 14 -27.55 -5.38 -21.65
CA ILE A 14 -27.62 -6.76 -22.14
C ILE A 14 -27.28 -6.79 -23.64
N LYS A 15 -26.16 -7.44 -24.00
CA LYS A 15 -25.68 -7.52 -25.39
C LYS A 15 -26.37 -8.64 -26.18
N GLY A 16 -27.59 -8.36 -26.67
CA GLY A 16 -28.39 -9.28 -27.50
C GLY A 16 -29.39 -10.14 -26.71
N GLY A 17 -30.13 -11.01 -27.39
CA GLY A 17 -31.18 -11.84 -26.77
C GLY A 17 -30.65 -13.07 -26.01
N ARG A 18 -29.62 -13.74 -26.55
CA ARG A 18 -29.08 -14.99 -25.98
C ARG A 18 -28.59 -14.88 -24.53
N PRO A 19 -27.90 -13.79 -24.09
CA PRO A 19 -27.53 -13.63 -22.69
C PRO A 19 -28.74 -13.55 -21.73
N LEU A 20 -29.87 -12.99 -22.18
CA LEU A 20 -31.08 -12.88 -21.36
C LEU A 20 -31.73 -14.25 -21.14
N GLU A 21 -31.69 -15.12 -22.15
CA GLU A 21 -32.19 -16.50 -22.06
C GLU A 21 -31.30 -17.35 -21.14
N VAL A 22 -29.97 -17.23 -21.29
CA VAL A 22 -29.00 -17.95 -20.44
C VAL A 22 -29.10 -17.51 -18.98
N ALA A 23 -29.29 -16.21 -18.72
CA ALA A 23 -29.38 -15.66 -17.36
C ALA A 23 -30.52 -16.30 -16.53
N ARG A 24 -31.61 -16.76 -17.17
CA ARG A 24 -32.72 -17.45 -16.49
C ARG A 24 -32.29 -18.73 -15.77
N GLY A 25 -31.30 -19.44 -16.31
CA GLY A 25 -30.83 -20.73 -15.78
C GLY A 25 -29.70 -20.61 -14.76
N VAL A 26 -29.22 -19.39 -14.47
CA VAL A 26 -28.09 -19.17 -13.56
C VAL A 26 -28.53 -19.41 -12.12
N THR A 27 -27.83 -20.31 -11.41
CA THR A 27 -28.07 -20.62 -9.98
C THR A 27 -26.91 -20.22 -9.07
N CYS A 28 -25.75 -19.89 -9.64
CA CYS A 28 -24.55 -19.47 -8.93
C CYS A 28 -23.95 -18.25 -9.60
N VAL A 29 -23.60 -17.24 -8.81
CA VAL A 29 -22.88 -16.04 -9.26
C VAL A 29 -21.57 -15.97 -8.50
N VAL A 30 -20.46 -16.00 -9.24
CA VAL A 30 -19.13 -15.78 -8.69
C VAL A 30 -18.75 -14.34 -8.99
N PHE A 31 -18.54 -13.55 -7.95
CA PHE A 31 -18.12 -12.16 -8.09
C PHE A 31 -16.61 -12.07 -8.09
N ASP A 32 -16.06 -11.29 -9.02
CA ASP A 32 -14.71 -10.76 -8.84
C ASP A 32 -14.70 -9.78 -7.65
N LYS A 33 -13.58 -9.64 -6.94
CA LYS A 33 -13.51 -8.73 -5.78
C LYS A 33 -13.25 -7.29 -6.24
N THR A 34 -12.22 -7.11 -7.06
CA THR A 34 -11.64 -5.79 -7.33
C THR A 34 -12.41 -5.10 -8.44
N GLY A 35 -13.09 -4.00 -8.13
CA GLY A 35 -13.90 -3.26 -9.11
C GLY A 35 -15.31 -3.82 -9.34
N THR A 36 -15.67 -4.97 -8.77
CA THR A 36 -17.05 -5.48 -8.71
C THR A 36 -17.65 -5.33 -7.32
N LEU A 37 -17.08 -6.00 -6.30
CA LEU A 37 -17.53 -5.84 -4.90
C LEU A 37 -16.92 -4.60 -4.22
N THR A 38 -15.76 -4.17 -4.69
CA THR A 38 -15.02 -3.02 -4.16
C THR A 38 -15.05 -1.86 -5.15
N ARG A 39 -14.79 -0.63 -4.68
CA ARG A 39 -14.74 0.58 -5.52
C ARG A 39 -13.61 0.59 -6.57
N GLY A 40 -12.78 -0.46 -6.63
CA GLY A 40 -11.67 -0.58 -7.58
C GLY A 40 -10.52 0.43 -7.36
N ARG A 41 -10.58 1.22 -6.28
CA ARG A 41 -9.56 2.19 -5.88
C ARG A 41 -9.16 1.94 -4.44
N PRO A 42 -7.91 1.54 -4.16
CA PRO A 42 -7.44 1.40 -2.79
C PRO A 42 -7.51 2.72 -2.04
N GLN A 43 -7.78 2.66 -0.74
CA GLN A 43 -7.75 3.81 0.16
C GLN A 43 -7.13 3.37 1.49
N VAL A 44 -6.30 4.23 2.07
CA VAL A 44 -5.81 4.02 3.43
C VAL A 44 -6.96 4.24 4.38
N VAL A 45 -7.41 3.17 5.05
CA VAL A 45 -8.55 3.21 5.99
C VAL A 45 -8.12 3.32 7.45
N ARG A 46 -6.88 2.95 7.75
CA ARG A 46 -6.30 2.98 9.09
C ARG A 46 -4.78 3.00 9.01
N THR A 47 -4.16 3.76 9.91
CA THR A 47 -2.72 3.74 10.18
C THR A 47 -2.52 3.49 11.67
N GLU A 48 -1.41 2.85 12.05
CA GLU A 48 -1.04 2.68 13.45
C GLU A 48 0.48 2.73 13.55
N LEU A 49 0.97 3.64 14.40
CA LEU A 49 2.39 3.78 14.70
C LEU A 49 2.72 2.95 15.94
N VAL A 50 3.73 2.09 15.83
CA VAL A 50 4.16 1.19 16.92
C VAL A 50 5.59 1.53 17.42
N ALA A 51 6.24 2.51 16.80
CA ALA A 51 7.61 2.89 17.11
C ALA A 51 7.67 4.11 18.04
N GLU A 52 8.34 3.96 19.19
CA GLU A 52 8.53 5.02 20.17
C GLU A 52 9.66 5.99 19.77
N ASP A 53 10.60 5.54 18.94
CA ASP A 53 11.76 6.30 18.46
C ASP A 53 11.53 6.99 17.10
N ALA A 54 10.33 6.87 16.52
CA ALA A 54 9.99 7.42 15.21
C ALA A 54 10.18 8.94 15.13
N ALA A 55 9.82 9.67 16.19
CA ALA A 55 9.96 11.13 16.23
C ALA A 55 11.43 11.57 16.15
N ALA A 56 12.33 10.84 16.82
CA ALA A 56 13.76 11.12 16.77
C ALA A 56 14.36 10.75 15.40
N LEU A 57 13.97 9.60 14.84
CA LEU A 57 14.44 9.15 13.53
C LEU A 57 14.01 10.10 12.40
N LEU A 58 12.76 10.57 12.45
CA LEU A 58 12.20 11.53 11.50
C LEU A 58 12.48 12.99 11.88
N GLY A 59 13.08 13.22 13.06
CA GLY A 59 13.48 14.53 13.60
C GLY A 59 12.34 15.54 13.56
N CYS A 60 11.21 15.12 14.10
CA CYS A 60 10.01 15.92 14.26
C CYS A 60 9.58 15.94 15.73
N ALA A 61 8.65 16.81 16.09
CA ALA A 61 8.03 16.77 17.41
C ALA A 61 7.19 15.48 17.58
N ALA A 62 7.00 15.04 18.82
CA ALA A 62 6.17 13.87 19.13
C ALA A 62 4.73 14.03 18.61
N ASP A 63 4.17 15.23 18.68
CA ASP A 63 2.83 15.55 18.19
C ASP A 63 2.72 15.53 16.65
N ASP A 64 3.85 15.62 15.95
CA ASP A 64 3.95 15.71 14.49
C ASP A 64 4.43 14.38 13.85
N VAL A 65 4.67 13.35 14.67
CA VAL A 65 5.26 12.08 14.20
C VAL A 65 4.35 11.36 13.21
N ALA A 66 3.04 11.40 13.40
CA ALA A 66 2.10 10.76 12.49
C ALA A 66 2.14 11.39 11.08
N ASP A 67 2.26 12.71 11.02
CA ASP A 67 2.34 13.46 9.76
C ASP A 67 3.70 13.23 9.11
N ALA A 68 4.79 13.27 9.88
CA ALA A 68 6.12 12.99 9.37
C ALA A 68 6.25 11.56 8.81
N VAL A 69 5.63 10.56 9.45
CA VAL A 69 5.58 9.18 8.93
C VAL A 69 4.82 9.12 7.61
N ARG A 70 3.66 9.79 7.51
CA ARG A 70 2.88 9.86 6.26
C ARG A 70 3.69 10.50 5.13
N ASP A 71 4.35 11.61 5.42
CA ASP A 71 5.19 12.32 4.45
C ASP A 71 6.37 11.47 3.98
N ALA A 72 7.03 10.76 4.91
CA ALA A 72 8.14 9.88 4.58
C ALA A 72 7.67 8.70 3.70
N VAL A 73 6.53 8.07 4.04
CA VAL A 73 5.97 6.98 3.25
C VAL A 73 5.55 7.45 1.86
N ALA A 74 4.89 8.61 1.75
CA ALA A 74 4.54 9.20 0.46
C ALA A 74 5.78 9.51 -0.39
N ALA A 75 6.84 10.05 0.21
CA ALA A 75 8.11 10.30 -0.49
C ALA A 75 8.76 8.99 -0.97
N ALA A 76 8.71 7.92 -0.17
CA ALA A 76 9.23 6.61 -0.55
C ALA A 76 8.45 5.95 -1.70
N GLU A 77 7.12 6.10 -1.69
CA GLU A 77 6.20 5.50 -2.67
C GLU A 77 5.94 6.37 -3.90
N ALA A 78 6.44 7.61 -3.95
CA ALA A 78 6.23 8.54 -5.06
C ALA A 78 6.67 8.00 -6.42
N ASN A 79 7.69 7.13 -6.45
CA ASN A 79 8.23 6.51 -7.66
C ASN A 79 7.64 5.12 -7.97
N SER A 80 6.70 4.64 -7.15
CA SER A 80 6.09 3.32 -7.29
C SER A 80 4.85 3.37 -8.20
N ALA A 81 4.78 2.46 -9.17
CA ALA A 81 3.63 2.35 -10.07
C ALA A 81 2.46 1.57 -9.46
N HIS A 82 2.60 1.04 -8.23
CA HIS A 82 1.62 0.15 -7.63
C HIS A 82 0.34 0.91 -7.22
N PRO A 83 -0.88 0.36 -7.46
CA PRO A 83 -2.12 1.03 -7.07
C PRO A 83 -2.24 1.37 -5.58
N LEU A 84 -1.59 0.61 -4.69
CA LEU A 84 -1.51 0.92 -3.25
C LEU A 84 -0.62 2.13 -2.96
N ALA A 85 0.46 2.32 -3.73
CA ALA A 85 1.36 3.46 -3.58
C ALA A 85 0.63 4.77 -3.85
N ARG A 86 -0.19 4.80 -4.91
CA ARG A 86 -1.04 5.96 -5.22
C ARG A 86 -1.97 6.33 -4.07
N ALA A 87 -2.57 5.34 -3.41
CA ALA A 87 -3.44 5.60 -2.26
C ALA A 87 -2.70 6.21 -1.04
N LEU A 88 -1.38 6.01 -0.94
CA LEU A 88 -0.53 6.63 0.09
C LEU A 88 -0.10 8.03 -0.32
N VAL A 89 0.32 8.20 -1.59
CA VAL A 89 0.82 9.48 -2.13
C VAL A 89 -0.30 10.52 -2.26
N ASP A 90 -1.49 10.12 -2.72
CA ASP A 90 -2.63 11.03 -2.94
C ASP A 90 -3.17 11.65 -1.64
N GLN A 91 -2.75 11.16 -0.47
CA GLN A 91 -3.19 11.67 0.85
C GLN A 91 -2.25 12.71 1.46
N VAL A 92 -1.16 13.08 0.76
CA VAL A 92 -0.10 13.91 1.31
C VAL A 92 0.25 15.07 0.37
N ASP A 93 0.11 16.30 0.88
CA ASP A 93 0.53 17.53 0.17
C ASP A 93 1.94 18.02 0.58
N ALA A 94 2.46 17.55 1.72
CA ALA A 94 3.71 18.03 2.28
C ALA A 94 4.93 17.29 1.72
N LYS A 95 6.02 18.05 1.47
CA LYS A 95 7.30 17.52 0.94
C LYS A 95 8.43 17.69 1.96
N ARG A 96 8.28 17.07 3.14
CA ARG A 96 9.32 17.09 4.20
C ARG A 96 10.56 16.28 3.83
N PHE A 97 10.39 15.29 2.94
CA PHE A 97 11.43 14.36 2.53
C PHE A 97 11.57 14.34 1.01
N ALA A 98 12.80 14.29 0.53
CA ALA A 98 13.13 14.03 -0.87
C ALA A 98 13.63 12.58 -1.02
N CYS A 99 13.11 11.85 -2.01
CA CYS A 99 13.59 10.50 -2.31
C CYS A 99 14.86 10.59 -3.17
N GLU A 100 15.99 10.15 -2.61
CA GLU A 100 17.29 10.19 -3.28
C GLU A 100 17.59 8.90 -4.04
N ALA A 101 17.14 7.77 -3.50
CA ALA A 101 17.32 6.48 -4.14
C ALA A 101 16.08 5.62 -3.91
N PHE A 102 15.59 5.01 -4.98
CA PHE A 102 14.41 4.14 -4.95
C PHE A 102 14.78 2.75 -5.49
N ALA A 103 14.22 1.70 -4.90
CA ALA A 103 14.34 0.33 -5.38
C ALA A 103 12.98 -0.38 -5.23
N SER A 104 12.47 -0.89 -6.35
CA SER A 104 11.31 -1.79 -6.34
C SER A 104 11.80 -3.20 -6.01
N LEU A 105 11.15 -3.84 -5.04
CA LEU A 105 11.41 -5.21 -4.64
C LEU A 105 10.22 -6.06 -5.09
N ASP A 106 10.37 -6.77 -6.20
CA ASP A 106 9.28 -7.50 -6.84
C ASP A 106 8.57 -8.45 -5.87
N GLY A 107 7.24 -8.29 -5.79
CA GLY A 107 6.38 -9.06 -4.89
C GLY A 107 6.54 -8.76 -3.40
N ARG A 108 7.45 -7.86 -3.00
CA ARG A 108 7.77 -7.55 -1.61
C ARG A 108 7.49 -6.10 -1.21
N GLY A 109 7.62 -5.14 -2.12
CA GLY A 109 7.40 -3.73 -1.82
C GLY A 109 8.50 -2.83 -2.37
N VAL A 110 8.88 -1.81 -1.63
CA VAL A 110 9.88 -0.81 -2.04
C VAL A 110 10.88 -0.50 -0.92
N SER A 111 12.08 -0.10 -1.31
CA SER A 111 13.11 0.45 -0.43
C SER A 111 13.60 1.80 -0.94
N ALA A 112 13.45 2.84 -0.12
CA ALA A 112 13.80 4.21 -0.48
C ALA A 112 14.78 4.83 0.52
N SER A 113 15.79 5.54 0.02
CA SER A 113 16.61 6.46 0.81
C SER A 113 16.02 7.85 0.69
N LEU A 114 15.70 8.46 1.82
CA LEU A 114 15.09 9.77 1.93
C LEU A 114 16.05 10.75 2.59
N ARG A 115 16.09 11.98 2.08
CA ARG A 115 16.75 13.11 2.72
C ARG A 115 15.71 14.11 3.24
N ALA A 116 15.78 14.43 4.53
CA ALA A 116 14.98 15.47 5.16
C ALA A 116 15.56 16.86 4.84
N ALA A 117 14.74 17.90 5.00
CA ALA A 117 15.16 19.29 4.74
C ALA A 117 16.36 19.76 5.60
N ASP A 118 16.56 19.17 6.78
CA ASP A 118 17.69 19.44 7.66
C ASP A 118 18.93 18.57 7.37
N GLY A 119 18.91 17.83 6.27
CA GLY A 119 20.03 17.01 5.79
C GLY A 119 20.08 15.60 6.34
N ARG A 120 19.19 15.22 7.26
CA ARG A 120 19.13 13.84 7.80
C ARG A 120 18.75 12.83 6.72
N GLU A 121 19.39 11.67 6.77
CA GLU A 121 19.12 10.55 5.89
C GLU A 121 18.36 9.45 6.62
N VAL A 122 17.31 8.93 5.98
CA VAL A 122 16.49 7.85 6.52
C VAL A 122 16.23 6.84 5.41
N VAL A 123 16.43 5.55 5.69
CA VAL A 123 16.03 4.47 4.77
C VAL A 123 14.67 3.96 5.20
N LEU A 124 13.69 4.01 4.29
CA LEU A 124 12.37 3.44 4.46
C LEU A 124 12.20 2.17 3.63
N HIS A 125 11.51 1.20 4.22
CA HIS A 125 11.03 0.00 3.56
C HIS A 125 9.52 -0.05 3.73
N VAL A 126 8.79 -0.14 2.61
CA VAL A 126 7.32 -0.18 2.59
C VAL A 126 6.92 -1.43 1.82
N GLY A 127 6.18 -2.35 2.45
CA GLY A 127 5.90 -3.61 1.78
C GLY A 127 5.27 -4.71 2.63
N THR A 128 5.57 -5.96 2.25
CA THR A 128 5.01 -7.17 2.84
C THR A 128 5.66 -7.52 4.17
N ARG A 129 5.06 -8.50 4.84
CA ARG A 129 5.58 -9.06 6.09
C ARG A 129 6.98 -9.66 5.91
N GLU A 130 7.25 -10.26 4.75
CA GLU A 130 8.54 -10.86 4.42
C GLU A 130 9.63 -9.79 4.32
N LEU A 131 9.35 -8.65 3.68
CA LEU A 131 10.30 -7.53 3.61
C LEU A 131 10.69 -7.05 5.01
N LEU A 132 9.74 -6.94 5.92
CA LEU A 132 10.03 -6.53 7.30
C LEU A 132 10.84 -7.58 8.07
N ARG A 133 10.62 -8.88 7.82
CA ARG A 133 11.45 -9.93 8.41
C ARG A 133 12.91 -9.81 7.96
N ASP A 134 13.14 -9.46 6.70
CA ASP A 134 14.48 -9.23 6.14
C ASP A 134 15.19 -8.02 6.81
N CYS A 135 14.43 -7.01 7.26
CA CYS A 135 14.95 -5.87 8.01
C CYS A 135 15.38 -6.22 9.46
N GLY A 136 14.98 -7.39 9.97
CA GLY A 136 15.37 -7.93 11.27
C GLY A 136 14.23 -8.04 12.29
N ALA A 137 14.46 -8.82 13.36
CA ALA A 137 13.43 -9.19 14.33
C ALA A 137 12.75 -8.01 15.04
N ARG A 138 13.45 -6.87 15.20
CA ARG A 138 12.87 -5.65 15.80
C ARG A 138 11.87 -4.96 14.88
N ALA A 139 11.98 -5.13 13.55
CA ALA A 139 11.07 -4.53 12.59
C ALA A 139 9.68 -5.18 12.62
N LEU A 140 9.62 -6.51 12.83
CA LEU A 140 8.36 -7.25 12.99
C LEU A 140 8.24 -7.82 14.41
N ALA A 141 8.12 -6.93 15.40
CA ALA A 141 7.87 -7.35 16.78
C ALA A 141 6.51 -8.08 16.92
N PRO A 142 6.35 -8.99 17.91
CA PRO A 142 5.12 -9.76 18.07
C PRO A 142 3.83 -8.92 18.14
N ALA A 143 3.88 -7.75 18.79
CA ALA A 143 2.75 -6.83 18.88
C ALA A 143 2.32 -6.28 17.49
N VAL A 144 3.29 -6.00 16.60
CA VAL A 144 3.03 -5.55 15.23
C VAL A 144 2.38 -6.68 14.43
N GLU A 145 2.89 -7.91 14.58
CA GLU A 145 2.34 -9.07 13.86
C GLU A 145 0.92 -9.41 14.31
N GLU A 146 0.63 -9.38 15.62
CA GLU A 146 -0.72 -9.59 16.16
C GLU A 146 -1.70 -8.55 15.62
N ARG A 147 -1.32 -7.27 15.63
CA ARG A 147 -2.17 -6.20 15.12
C ARG A 147 -2.46 -6.35 13.62
N ALA A 148 -1.44 -6.67 12.84
CA ALA A 148 -1.59 -6.93 11.41
C ALA A 148 -2.56 -8.08 11.14
N ARG A 149 -2.41 -9.21 11.85
CA ARG A 149 -3.33 -10.36 11.72
C ARG A 149 -4.78 -9.98 12.03
N LYS A 150 -5.02 -9.12 13.02
CA LYS A 150 -6.37 -8.64 13.36
C LYS A 150 -6.99 -7.85 12.21
N TRP A 151 -6.22 -7.00 11.53
CA TRP A 151 -6.71 -6.22 10.40
C TRP A 151 -6.91 -7.08 9.15
N GLU A 152 -5.99 -8.00 8.88
CA GLU A 152 -6.10 -8.99 7.80
C GLU A 152 -7.37 -9.85 7.95
N ALA A 153 -7.65 -10.32 9.17
CA ALA A 153 -8.88 -11.06 9.48
C ALA A 153 -10.17 -10.22 9.24
N GLY A 154 -10.06 -8.90 9.32
CA GLY A 154 -11.12 -7.96 8.96
C GLY A 154 -11.24 -7.66 7.46
N GLY A 155 -10.45 -8.32 6.62
CA GLY A 155 -10.43 -8.13 5.16
C GLY A 155 -9.57 -6.96 4.67
N ALA A 156 -8.81 -6.32 5.55
CA ALA A 156 -7.89 -5.25 5.17
C ALA A 156 -6.63 -5.81 4.50
N THR A 157 -6.11 -5.07 3.52
CA THR A 157 -4.74 -5.29 3.02
C THR A 157 -3.79 -4.49 3.91
N VAL A 158 -2.88 -5.17 4.61
CA VAL A 158 -1.92 -4.54 5.51
C VAL A 158 -0.61 -4.31 4.76
N VAL A 159 -0.13 -3.07 4.78
CA VAL A 159 1.20 -2.69 4.30
C VAL A 159 2.02 -2.31 5.52
N PHE A 160 3.23 -2.82 5.58
CA PHE A 160 4.14 -2.56 6.68
C PHE A 160 5.15 -1.48 6.30
N VAL A 161 5.56 -0.71 7.30
CA VAL A 161 6.57 0.34 7.14
C VAL A 161 7.66 0.11 8.17
N HIS A 162 8.92 0.09 7.72
CA HIS A 162 10.08 0.08 8.58
C HIS A 162 11.01 1.23 8.18
N ALA A 163 11.50 1.96 9.17
CA ALA A 163 12.49 3.02 8.98
C ALA A 163 13.77 2.64 9.72
N GLY A 164 14.91 2.82 9.07
CA GLY A 164 16.24 2.52 9.60
C GLY A 164 17.29 3.50 9.11
N ALA A 165 18.41 3.61 9.84
CA ALA A 165 19.41 4.64 9.60
C ALA A 165 20.36 4.35 8.42
N SER A 166 20.56 3.08 8.00
CA SER A 166 21.68 2.80 7.07
C SER A 166 21.61 1.54 6.19
N ARG A 167 20.59 0.67 6.31
CA ARG A 167 20.58 -0.60 5.56
C ARG A 167 19.43 -0.66 4.56
N ARG A 168 19.77 -0.63 3.27
CA ARG A 168 18.85 -1.02 2.19
C ARG A 168 18.80 -2.55 2.10
N VAL A 169 17.62 -3.10 1.86
CA VAL A 169 17.41 -4.54 1.62
C VAL A 169 17.44 -4.71 0.11
N GLY A 170 18.36 -5.55 -0.39
CA GLY A 170 18.49 -5.84 -1.82
C GLY A 170 19.63 -5.12 -2.56
N ALA A 171 20.54 -4.44 -1.86
CA ALA A 171 21.71 -3.80 -2.48
C ALA A 171 22.93 -4.75 -2.56
N GLU A 172 22.80 -5.95 -3.12
CA GLU A 172 23.93 -6.75 -3.66
C GLU A 172 23.42 -7.72 -4.74
N ALA A 173 23.74 -7.44 -6.01
CA ALA A 173 24.10 -8.38 -7.10
C ALA A 173 23.97 -7.67 -8.47
N GLY A 174 24.97 -6.85 -8.82
CA GLY A 174 24.96 -6.13 -10.09
C GLY A 174 26.26 -5.42 -10.45
N ASN A 175 27.42 -6.03 -10.17
CA ASN A 175 28.56 -5.88 -11.08
C ASN A 175 29.55 -7.04 -10.89
N GLY A 176 29.29 -8.13 -11.61
CA GLY A 176 30.24 -9.20 -11.86
C GLY A 176 30.38 -9.36 -13.37
N ALA A 177 31.29 -8.58 -13.95
CA ALA A 177 31.98 -8.84 -15.21
C ALA A 177 33.29 -8.03 -15.22
#